data_AF-A0A7C1HY81-F1
#
_entry.id   AF-A0A7C1HY81-F1
#
_cell.length_a   1.000
_cell.length_b   1.000
_cell.length_c   1.000
_cell.angle_alpha   90.00
_cell.angle_beta   90.00
_cell.angle_gamma   90.00
#
_symmetry.space_group_name_H-M   'P 1'
#
loop_
_entity.id
_entity.type
_entity.pdbx_description
1 polymer ?
#
loop_
_entity_poly.entity_id
_entity_poly.type
_entity_poly.pdbx_seq_one_letter_code
_entity_poly.pdbx_strand_id
1 'polypeptide(L)'
;MAVALYQACIPFHLSEAREIFNMVNGNDFIGIIPDTVFPRYCHSLFPDEDRVIDYMNLGYENTEAIIAAAHWYPPDRISVVRS
;
A
#
# COMPACT_ATOMS: atom_id res chain seq x y z
N MET A 1 -6.64 0.84 -19.12
CA MET A 1 -7.73 1.74 -19.55
C MET A 1 -7.23 3.13 -19.94
N ALA A 2 -6.45 3.83 -19.10
CA ALA A 2 -5.93 5.18 -19.38
C ALA A 2 -5.19 5.31 -20.74
N VAL A 3 -4.31 4.34 -21.07
CA VAL A 3 -3.58 4.32 -22.35
C VAL A 3 -4.51 4.32 -23.56
N ALA A 4 -5.60 3.56 -23.51
CA ALA A 4 -6.57 3.49 -24.61
C ALA A 4 -7.34 4.80 -24.80
N LEU A 5 -7.72 5.48 -23.70
CA LEU A 5 -8.35 6.80 -23.75
C LEU A 5 -7.43 7.85 -24.36
N TYR A 6 -6.15 7.83 -23.96
CA TYR A 6 -5.12 8.69 -24.54
C TYR A 6 -4.96 8.47 -26.04
N GLN A 7 -4.85 7.21 -26.49
CA GLN A 7 -4.73 6.86 -27.91
C GLN A 7 -5.96 7.26 -28.74
N ALA A 8 -7.14 7.24 -28.13
CA ALA A 8 -8.39 7.66 -28.77
C ALA A 8 -8.64 9.19 -28.70
N CYS A 9 -7.69 9.97 -28.18
CA CYS A 9 -7.83 11.41 -27.95
C CYS A 9 -9.06 11.79 -27.10
N ILE A 10 -9.49 10.91 -26.18
CA ILE A 10 -10.62 11.16 -25.28
C ILE A 10 -10.07 11.88 -24.04
N PRO A 11 -10.58 13.06 -23.65
CA PRO A 11 -10.16 13.73 -22.43
C PRO A 11 -10.46 12.89 -21.19
N PHE A 12 -9.48 12.77 -20.29
CA PHE A 12 -9.65 12.07 -19.03
C PHE A 12 -8.76 12.68 -17.94
N HIS A 13 -9.07 12.35 -16.69
CA HIS A 13 -8.24 12.67 -15.54
C HIS A 13 -7.64 11.37 -15.00
N LEU A 14 -6.32 11.32 -14.84
CA LEU A 14 -5.63 10.21 -14.17
C LEU A 14 -5.38 10.60 -12.72
N SER A 15 -6.23 10.10 -11.81
CA SER A 15 -5.96 10.20 -10.38
C SER A 15 -4.72 9.39 -10.02
N GLU A 16 -4.04 9.80 -8.95
CA GLU A 16 -2.89 9.06 -8.38
C GLU A 16 -1.78 8.75 -9.39
N ALA A 17 -1.59 9.64 -10.38
CA ALA A 17 -0.65 9.43 -11.47
C ALA A 17 0.80 9.20 -10.98
N ARG A 18 1.17 9.81 -9.85
CA ARG A 18 2.48 9.63 -9.22
C ARG A 18 2.63 8.24 -8.61
N GLU A 19 1.59 7.74 -7.96
CA GLU A 19 1.59 6.43 -7.31
C GLU A 19 1.61 5.33 -8.37
N ILE A 20 0.79 5.49 -9.43
CA ILE A 20 0.81 4.60 -10.60
C ILE A 20 2.20 4.59 -11.26
N PHE A 21 2.84 5.75 -11.40
CA PHE A 21 4.19 5.82 -11.94
C PHE A 21 5.21 5.09 -11.04
N ASN A 22 5.13 5.27 -9.73
CA ASN A 22 5.99 4.57 -8.78
C ASN A 22 5.79 3.05 -8.84
N MET A 23 4.55 2.58 -8.91
CA MET A 23 4.18 1.17 -9.04
C MET A 23 4.79 0.52 -10.29
N VAL A 24 4.71 1.20 -11.43
CA VAL A 24 5.32 0.68 -12.67
C VAL A 24 6.85 0.58 -12.57
N ASN A 25 7.49 1.40 -11.75
CA ASN A 25 8.94 1.39 -11.55
C ASN A 25 9.38 0.54 -10.33
N GLY A 26 8.44 -0.02 -9.55
CA GLY A 26 8.75 -0.73 -8.29
C GLY A 26 9.31 0.18 -7.20
N ASN A 27 8.97 1.47 -7.23
CA ASN A 27 9.36 2.47 -6.23
C ASN A 27 8.23 2.78 -5.23
N ASP A 28 7.10 2.08 -5.34
CA ASP A 28 5.94 2.18 -4.48
C ASP A 28 6.08 1.31 -3.23
N PHE A 29 5.13 1.47 -2.32
CA PHE A 29 4.98 0.63 -1.14
C PHE A 29 3.70 -0.18 -1.25
N ILE A 30 3.79 -1.45 -0.87
CA ILE A 30 2.63 -2.33 -0.65
C ILE A 30 2.43 -2.45 0.86
N GLY A 31 1.23 -2.12 1.33
CA GLY A 31 0.89 -2.25 2.74
C GLY A 31 0.63 -3.69 3.14
N ILE A 32 1.49 -4.25 4.01
CA ILE A 32 1.26 -5.58 4.59
C ILE A 32 0.27 -5.43 5.76
N ILE A 33 -0.87 -6.08 5.64
CA ILE A 33 -1.96 -6.00 6.62
C ILE A 33 -2.21 -7.35 7.30
N PRO A 34 -2.83 -7.37 8.50
CA PRO A 34 -3.17 -8.60 9.20
C PRO A 34 -4.09 -9.50 8.36
N ASP A 35 -3.93 -10.82 8.47
CA ASP A 35 -4.71 -11.82 7.73
C ASP A 35 -6.23 -11.74 7.99
N THR A 36 -6.63 -11.13 9.09
CA THR A 36 -8.04 -10.90 9.45
C THR A 36 -8.67 -9.73 8.71
N VAL A 37 -7.89 -8.94 7.98
CA VAL A 37 -8.34 -7.76 7.24
C VAL A 37 -8.26 -8.05 5.74
N PHE A 38 -9.33 -7.72 5.02
CA PHE A 38 -9.37 -7.87 3.58
C PHE A 38 -8.52 -6.78 2.91
N PRO A 39 -7.60 -7.10 1.99
CA PRO A 39 -6.61 -6.17 1.43
C PRO A 39 -7.19 -5.24 0.37
N ARG A 40 -8.22 -4.48 0.74
CA ARG A 40 -8.79 -3.41 -0.07
C ARG A 40 -9.24 -2.27 0.81
N TYR A 41 -9.05 -1.05 0.33
CA TYR A 41 -9.47 0.18 1.00
C TYR A 41 -8.82 0.36 2.38
N CYS A 42 -7.56 -0.06 2.54
CA CYS A 42 -6.83 -0.03 3.80
C CYS A 42 -6.01 1.25 4.02
N HIS A 43 -6.28 2.32 3.25
CA HIS A 43 -5.52 3.58 3.29
C HIS A 43 -5.40 4.14 4.71
N SER A 44 -6.46 4.04 5.52
CA SER A 44 -6.45 4.56 6.89
C SER A 44 -5.61 3.75 7.89
N LEU A 45 -5.04 2.61 7.48
CA LEU A 45 -4.16 1.80 8.32
C LEU A 45 -2.68 2.23 8.21
N PHE A 46 -2.37 3.12 7.26
CA PHE A 46 -1.02 3.60 6.99
C PHE A 46 -0.98 5.13 7.07
N PRO A 47 0.17 5.73 7.39
CA PRO A 47 0.36 7.18 7.26
C PRO A 47 0.12 7.67 5.83
N ASP A 48 -0.54 8.82 5.69
CA ASP A 48 -0.81 9.43 4.37
C ASP A 48 0.48 9.77 3.61
N GLU A 49 1.58 10.02 4.33
CA GLU A 49 2.90 10.33 3.79
C GLU A 49 3.51 9.16 3.02
N ASP A 50 3.15 7.92 3.37
CA ASP A 50 3.68 6.71 2.73
C ASP A 50 3.00 6.42 1.40
N ARG A 51 1.83 7.04 1.15
CA ARG A 51 1.11 6.98 -0.13
C ARG A 51 0.88 5.56 -0.65
N VAL A 52 0.59 4.64 0.26
CA VAL A 52 0.29 3.23 -0.02
C VAL A 52 -1.07 3.12 -0.73
N ILE A 53 -1.08 2.61 -1.97
CA ILE A 53 -2.30 2.43 -2.78
C ILE A 53 -2.66 0.96 -3.04
N ASP A 54 -1.78 0.02 -2.66
CA ASP A 54 -2.04 -1.42 -2.79
C ASP A 54 -1.68 -2.15 -1.49
N TYR A 55 -2.35 -3.27 -1.25
CA TYR A 55 -2.30 -3.98 0.03
C TYR A 55 -2.22 -5.48 -0.18
N MET A 56 -1.58 -6.16 0.76
CA MET A 56 -1.54 -7.62 0.80
C MET A 56 -1.60 -8.14 2.22
N ASN A 57 -2.18 -9.32 2.39
CA ASN A 57 -1.89 -10.13 3.57
C ASN A 57 -0.50 -10.77 3.43
N LEU A 58 0.16 -11.06 4.54
CA LEU A 58 1.46 -11.71 4.50
C LEU A 58 1.27 -13.17 4.05
N GLY A 59 1.61 -13.44 2.78
CA GLY A 59 1.48 -14.78 2.22
C GLY A 59 2.38 -15.81 2.92
N TYR A 60 2.07 -17.09 2.69
CA TYR A 60 2.86 -18.22 3.20
C TYR A 60 4.10 -18.55 2.35
N GLU A 61 4.20 -17.94 1.16
CA GLU A 61 5.32 -18.12 0.26
C GLU A 61 6.37 -17.05 0.52
N ASN A 62 7.63 -17.46 0.71
CA ASN A 62 8.77 -16.56 0.95
C ASN A 62 8.58 -15.60 2.14
N THR A 63 7.77 -15.97 3.13
CA THR A 63 7.41 -15.14 4.30
C THR A 63 8.64 -14.51 4.96
N GLU A 64 9.68 -15.30 5.24
CA GLU A 64 10.92 -14.81 5.87
C GLU A 64 11.65 -13.75 5.03
N ALA A 65 11.69 -13.92 3.70
CA ALA A 65 12.32 -12.96 2.81
C ALA A 65 11.52 -11.65 2.76
N ILE A 66 10.18 -11.74 2.76
CA ILE A 66 9.30 -10.57 2.82
C ILE A 66 9.47 -9.84 4.14
N ILE A 67 9.46 -10.56 5.28
CA ILE A 67 9.66 -9.97 6.61
C ILE A 67 11.00 -9.24 6.70
N ALA A 68 12.07 -9.83 6.15
CA ALA A 68 13.40 -9.24 6.16
C ALA A 68 13.52 -7.99 5.27
N ALA A 69 12.75 -7.93 4.18
CA ALA A 69 12.71 -6.77 3.29
C ALA A 69 11.72 -5.67 3.74
N ALA A 70 10.77 -6.01 4.61
CA ALA A 70 9.72 -5.11 5.03
C ALA A 70 10.24 -4.00 5.97
N HIS A 71 9.66 -2.81 5.81
CA HIS A 71 9.78 -1.73 6.77
C HIS A 71 8.65 -1.82 7.79
N TRP A 72 8.99 -1.98 9.07
CA TRP A 72 8.01 -2.12 10.14
C TRP A 72 7.87 -0.83 10.93
N TYR A 73 6.63 -0.40 11.16
CA TYR A 73 6.34 0.69 12.07
C TYR A 73 6.68 0.28 13.52
N PRO A 74 7.14 1.23 14.36
CA PRO A 74 7.31 0.96 15.77
C PRO A 74 5.95 0.59 16.40
N PRO A 75 5.94 -0.35 17.36
CA PRO A 75 4.70 -0.70 18.04
C PRO A 75 4.15 0.50 18.82
N ASP A 76 2.82 0.59 18.89
CA ASP A 76 2.15 1.59 19.69
C ASP A 76 2.59 1.51 21.15
N ARG A 77 2.85 2.68 21.75
CA ARG A 77 3.25 2.75 23.16
C ARG A 77 2.04 2.46 24.03
N ILE A 78 2.01 1.26 24.61
CA ILE A 78 1.01 0.90 25.61
C ILE A 78 1.36 1.58 26.94
N SER A 79 0.40 2.28 27.54
CA SER A 79 0.53 2.84 28.88
C SER A 79 -0.47 2.20 29.83
N VAL A 80 -0.01 1.81 31.02
CA VAL A 80 -0.89 1.26 32.06
C VAL A 80 -1.63 2.42 32.70
N VAL A 81 -2.91 2.57 32.37
CA VAL A 81 -3.80 3.49 33.08
C VAL A 81 -4.18 2.84 34.40
N ARG A 82 -3.66 3.35 35.51
CA ARG A 82 -4.15 2.97 36.84
C ARG A 82 -5.46 3.72 37.08
N SER A 83 -6.56 2.96 37.15
CA SER A 83 -7.88 3.40 37.63
C SER A 83 -7.83 3.80 39.10
#